data_AF-A0AAD8FGV9-F1
#
_entry.id   AF-A0AAD8FGV9-F1
#
_cell.length_a   1.000
_cell.length_b   1.000
_cell.length_c   1.000
_cell.angle_alpha   90.00
_cell.angle_beta   90.00
_cell.angle_gamma   90.00
#
_symmetry.space_group_name_H-M   'P 1'
#
loop_
_entity.id
_entity.type
_entity.pdbx_description
1 polymer ?
#
loop_
_entity_poly.entity_id
_entity_poly.type
_entity_poly.pdbx_seq_one_letter_code
_entity_poly.pdbx_strand_id
1 'polypeptide(L)' 'LDDLANEGHFVWIDNGEEINPLLKPLLFDIYQPDNANGNEDCVYKRSLTDPHSLTLNDAPCSSNISYI' A
#
# COMPACT_ATOMS: atom_id res chain seq x y z
N LEU A 1 1.56 6.80 -1.69
CA LEU A 1 0.64 6.37 -0.63
C LEU A 1 1.49 5.63 0.37
N ASP A 2 1.54 6.12 1.58
CA ASP A 2 2.37 5.58 2.65
C ASP A 2 1.69 5.78 4.01
N ASP A 3 2.18 5.08 5.02
CA ASP A 3 1.82 5.24 6.42
C ASP A 3 3.07 5.42 7.31
N LEU A 4 4.17 5.94 6.73
CA LEU A 4 5.47 6.19 7.38
C LEU A 4 5.38 6.99 8.69
N ALA A 5 4.41 7.91 8.77
CA ALA A 5 4.23 8.76 9.94
C ALA A 5 3.45 8.06 11.06
N ASN A 6 2.55 7.12 10.72
CA ASN A 6 1.67 6.43 11.65
C ASN A 6 1.13 5.15 11.01
N GLU A 7 1.69 4.01 11.43
CA GLU A 7 1.31 2.66 11.00
C GLU A 7 -0.21 2.46 10.91
N GLY A 8 -0.68 2.01 9.75
CA GLY A 8 -2.08 1.75 9.44
C GLY A 8 -2.89 2.97 8.97
N HIS A 9 -2.35 4.18 9.07
CA HIS A 9 -2.96 5.44 8.63
C HIS A 9 -2.32 5.92 7.32
N PHE A 10 -2.90 5.45 6.21
CA PHE A 10 -2.37 5.67 4.87
C PHE A 10 -2.76 7.03 4.30
N VAL A 11 -1.77 7.80 3.87
CA VAL A 11 -1.93 9.14 3.28
C VAL A 11 -1.34 9.24 1.88
N TRP A 12 -1.94 10.06 1.03
CA TRP A 12 -1.36 10.36 -0.28
C TRP A 12 -0.14 11.28 -0.13
N ILE A 13 0.94 10.97 -0.86
CA ILE A 13 2.21 11.71 -0.78
C ILE A 13 2.08 13.15 -1.31
N ASP A 14 1.17 13.37 -2.24
CA ASP A 14 0.99 14.66 -2.93
C ASP A 14 0.33 15.71 -2.04
N ASN A 15 -0.66 15.33 -1.24
CA ASN A 15 -1.46 16.28 -0.45
C ASN A 15 -1.57 15.92 1.04
N GLY A 16 -1.12 14.75 1.47
CA GLY A 16 -1.20 14.28 2.85
C GLY A 16 -2.60 13.89 3.31
N GLU A 17 -3.58 13.82 2.41
CA GLU A 17 -4.94 13.40 2.75
C GLU A 17 -4.98 11.89 2.99
N GLU A 18 -5.66 11.47 4.06
CA GLU A 18 -5.91 10.07 4.37
C GLU A 18 -6.80 9.45 3.30
N ILE A 19 -6.50 8.21 2.91
CA ILE A 19 -7.43 7.45 2.06
C ILE A 19 -8.75 7.23 2.79
N ASN A 20 -9.85 7.19 2.05
CA ASN A 20 -11.14 6.82 2.65
C ASN A 20 -11.04 5.38 3.22
N PRO A 21 -11.25 5.17 4.53
CA PRO A 21 -11.12 3.85 5.15
C PRO A 21 -12.05 2.79 4.54
N LEU A 22 -13.19 3.21 3.96
CA LEU A 22 -14.12 2.31 3.28
C LEU A 22 -13.57 1.78 1.95
N LEU A 23 -12.58 2.45 1.34
CA LEU A 23 -11.92 2.00 0.13
C LEU A 23 -10.79 1.01 0.41
N LYS A 24 -10.20 1.02 1.61
CA LYS A 24 -9.10 0.12 1.99
C LYS A 24 -9.39 -1.36 1.66
N PRO A 25 -10.52 -1.97 2.08
CA PRO A 25 -10.83 -3.37 1.74
C PRO A 25 -11.20 -3.61 0.27
N LEU A 26 -11.43 -2.57 -0.53
CA LEU A 26 -11.72 -2.68 -1.97
C LEU A 26 -10.45 -2.56 -2.82
N LEU A 27 -9.40 -1.93 -2.29
CA LEU A 27 -8.17 -1.63 -3.02
C LEU A 27 -7.06 -2.64 -2.70
N PHE A 28 -6.90 -3.00 -1.43
CA PHE A 28 -5.86 -3.92 -1.00
C PHE A 28 -6.24 -5.37 -1.28
N ASP A 29 -5.22 -6.21 -1.45
CA ASP A 29 -5.39 -7.65 -1.56
C ASP A 29 -6.00 -8.24 -0.27
N ILE A 30 -6.54 -9.45 -0.37
CA ILE A 30 -6.98 -10.17 0.82
C ILE A 30 -5.80 -10.32 1.80
N TYR A 31 -6.05 -9.99 3.07
CA TYR A 31 -5.07 -9.93 4.15
C TYR A 31 -4.06 -8.80 4.10
N GLN A 32 -4.18 -7.86 3.16
CA GLN A 32 -3.26 -6.72 3.02
C GLN A 32 -3.98 -5.41 3.40
N PRO A 33 -3.25 -4.38 3.87
CA PRO A 33 -1.82 -4.40 4.19
C PRO A 33 -1.53 -5.20 5.47
N ASP A 34 -0.39 -5.90 5.53
CA ASP A 34 -0.02 -6.78 6.66
C ASP A 34 1.23 -6.37 7.43
N ASN A 35 1.93 -5.33 6.96
CA ASN A 35 3.18 -4.83 7.53
C ASN A 35 4.18 -5.97 7.79
N ALA A 36 4.47 -6.78 6.76
CA ALA A 36 5.31 -7.95 6.93
C ALA A 36 6.70 -7.58 7.45
N ASN A 37 7.11 -8.19 8.58
CA ASN A 37 8.35 -7.88 9.31
C ASN A 37 8.40 -6.49 9.97
N GLY A 38 7.29 -5.75 10.00
CA GLY A 38 7.19 -4.44 10.67
C GLY A 38 7.97 -3.34 9.95
N ASN A 39 8.07 -3.40 8.62
CA ASN A 39 8.85 -2.45 7.82
C ASN A 39 8.25 -2.17 6.42
N GLU A 40 6.93 -2.29 6.26
CA GLU A 40 6.26 -2.08 4.98
C GLU A 40 5.40 -0.81 4.99
N ASP A 41 6.03 0.34 4.77
CA ASP A 41 5.32 1.62 4.89
C ASP A 41 4.87 2.23 3.55
N CYS A 42 5.17 1.58 2.41
CA CYS A 42 4.90 2.13 1.08
C CYS A 42 4.00 1.22 0.25
N VAL A 43 2.95 1.79 -0.34
CA VAL A 43 1.96 1.01 -1.11
C VAL A 43 2.31 0.96 -2.59
N TYR A 44 2.23 -0.24 -3.18
CA TYR A 44 2.35 -0.46 -4.61
C TYR A 44 1.17 -1.24 -5.16
N LYS A 45 0.96 -1.14 -6.48
CA LYS A 45 -0.04 -1.93 -7.20
C LYS A 45 0.59 -3.17 -7.81
N ARG A 46 -0.01 -4.35 -7.58
CA ARG A 46 0.50 -5.61 -8.12
C ARG A 46 0.27 -5.70 -9.64
N SER A 47 1.27 -6.27 -10.34
CA SER A 47 1.31 -6.42 -11.80
C SER A 47 0.13 -7.25 -12.33
N LEU A 48 -0.19 -7.08 -13.61
CA LEU A 48 -1.15 -7.93 -14.33
C LEU A 48 -0.79 -9.42 -14.36
N THR A 49 0.49 -9.75 -14.13
CA THR A 49 0.99 -11.13 -14.09
C THR A 49 1.00 -11.74 -12.68
N ASP A 50 0.65 -10.97 -11.65
CA ASP A 50 0.55 -11.45 -10.27
C ASP A 50 -0.76 -12.23 -10.05
N PRO A 51 -0.77 -13.34 -9.28
CA PRO A 51 -2.02 -14.02 -8.92
C PRO A 51 -3.07 -13.12 -8.25
N HIS A 52 -2.61 -12.06 -7.59
CA HIS A 52 -3.41 -11.00 -6.96
C HIS A 52 -3.34 -9.72 -7.80
N SER A 53 -3.45 -9.84 -9.12
CA SER A 53 -3.30 -8.71 -10.05
C SER A 53 -4.23 -7.54 -9.71
N LEU A 54 -3.73 -6.32 -9.92
CA LEU A 54 -4.47 -5.06 -9.79
C LEU A 54 -4.91 -4.66 -8.37
N THR A 55 -4.58 -5.43 -7.35
CA THR A 55 -4.76 -5.04 -5.94
C THR A 55 -3.54 -4.29 -5.41
N LEU A 56 -3.68 -3.70 -4.22
CA LEU A 56 -2.61 -3.02 -3.50
C LEU A 56 -1.99 -3.92 -2.42
N ASN A 57 -0.70 -3.68 -2.18
CA ASN A 57 0.09 -4.23 -1.08
C ASN A 57 1.00 -3.12 -0.55
N ASP A 58 1.27 -3.14 0.74
CA ASP A 58 2.39 -2.43 1.34
C ASP A 58 3.72 -3.18 1.07
N ALA A 59 4.83 -2.47 1.10
CA ALA A 59 6.17 -3.04 0.98
C ALA A 59 7.17 -2.08 1.63
N PRO A 60 8.40 -2.55 1.91
CA PRO A 60 9.43 -1.64 2.35
C PRO A 60 9.66 -0.55 1.32
N CYS A 61 9.69 0.71 1.74
CA CYS A 61 9.88 1.86 0.86
C CYS A 61 11.20 1.84 0.07
N SER A 62 12.16 1.01 0.47
CA SER A 62 13.42 0.78 -0.24
C SER A 62 13.31 -0.22 -1.40
N SER A 63 12.15 -0.82 -1.61
CA SER A 63 11.89 -1.75 -2.70
C SER A 63 11.99 -1.06 -4.06
N ASN A 64 12.66 -1.70 -5.00
CA ASN A 64 12.81 -1.17 -6.36
C ASN A 64 11.68 -1.67 -7.27
N ILE A 65 10.59 -0.91 -7.32
CA ILE A 65 9.34 -1.26 -8.04
C ILE A 65 8.97 -0.11 -8.98
N SER A 66 8.40 -0.43 -10.13
CA SER A 66 7.83 0.57 -11.04
C SER A 66 6.71 1.37 -10.34
N TYR A 67 6.72 2.69 -10.50
CA TYR A 67 5.78 3.61 -9.86
C TYR A 67 5.00 4.46 -10.89
N ILE A 68 3.91 5.08 -10.43
CA ILE A 68 3.11 6.08 -11.17
C ILE A 68 3.07 7.35 -10.33
#